data_AF-A0A2G9SCD3-F1
#
_entry.id   AF-A0A2G9SCD3-F1
#
_cell.length_a   1.000
_cell.length_b   1.000
_cell.length_c   1.000
_cell.angle_alpha   90.00
_cell.angle_beta   90.00
_cell.angle_gamma   90.00
#
_symmetry.space_group_name_H-M   'P 1'
#
loop_
_entity.id
_entity.type
_entity.pdbx_description
1 polymer ?
#
loop_
_entity_poly.entity_id
_entity_poly.type
_entity_poly.pdbx_seq_one_letter_code
_entity_poly.pdbx_strand_id
1 'polypeptide(L)'
;MSVRRPEILSFFASDFQRLMSSTEESCRNLAFTLALRSIQCNPSIAADFLPTFMYCLGSRDSEVVQTALNNLAGYILLCQEHAAVLLHRAFLVGIYGQMDTSPQISEALKVLHMEAIVRENRE
;
A
#
# COMPACT_ATOMS: atom_id res chain seq x y z
N MET A 1 18.13 -7.37 -9.09
CA MET A 1 17.78 -7.62 -10.51
C MET A 1 16.74 -6.64 -11.07
N SER A 2 15.77 -6.12 -10.31
CA SER A 2 14.77 -5.14 -10.82
C SER A 2 15.25 -3.69 -10.94
N VAL A 3 16.47 -3.38 -10.47
CA VAL A 3 17.01 -2.00 -10.47
C VAL A 3 17.22 -1.43 -11.87
N ARG A 4 17.49 -2.28 -12.86
CA ARG A 4 17.86 -1.85 -14.22
C ARG A 4 16.72 -1.93 -15.23
N ARG A 5 15.69 -2.75 -14.97
CA ARG A 5 14.50 -2.91 -15.83
C ARG A 5 13.27 -3.21 -14.98
N PRO A 6 12.55 -2.18 -14.50
CA PRO A 6 11.39 -2.38 -13.65
C PRO A 6 10.19 -2.99 -14.39
N GLU A 7 10.16 -2.94 -15.71
CA GLU A 7 9.17 -3.59 -16.57
C GLU A 7 9.01 -5.07 -16.25
N ILE A 8 10.09 -5.74 -15.81
CA ILE A 8 10.06 -7.16 -15.46
C ILE A 8 9.13 -7.45 -14.28
N LEU A 9 8.86 -6.45 -13.43
CA LEU A 9 7.99 -6.59 -12.26
C LEU A 9 6.53 -6.81 -12.65
N SER A 10 6.09 -6.31 -13.81
CA SER A 10 4.72 -6.48 -14.28
C SER A 10 4.34 -7.95 -14.51
N PHE A 11 5.29 -8.78 -14.94
CA PHE A 11 5.08 -10.22 -15.16
C PHE A 11 4.81 -11.02 -13.88
N PHE A 12 5.14 -10.45 -12.71
CA PHE A 12 5.01 -11.11 -11.41
C PHE A 12 3.92 -10.49 -10.54
N ALA A 13 3.04 -9.65 -11.09
CA ALA A 13 2.01 -8.96 -10.32
C ALA A 13 1.15 -9.94 -9.49
N SER A 14 0.72 -11.05 -10.09
CA SER A 14 -0.05 -12.10 -9.43
C SER A 14 0.71 -12.78 -8.29
N ASP A 15 2.01 -13.00 -8.46
CA ASP A 15 2.87 -13.59 -7.42
C ASP A 15 3.04 -12.63 -6.25
N PHE A 16 3.24 -11.34 -6.51
CA PHE A 16 3.33 -10.32 -5.47
C PHE A 16 2.01 -10.25 -4.70
N GLN A 17 0.88 -10.20 -5.39
CA GLN A 17 -0.44 -10.17 -4.76
C GLN A 17 -0.65 -11.36 -3.81
N ARG A 18 -0.26 -12.57 -4.23
CA ARG A 18 -0.35 -13.77 -3.39
C ARG A 18 0.59 -13.70 -2.18
N LEU A 19 1.80 -13.19 -2.36
CA LEU A 19 2.83 -13.12 -1.32
C LEU A 19 2.60 -11.97 -0.32
N MET A 20 1.81 -10.95 -0.67
CA MET A 20 1.42 -9.86 0.25
C MET A 20 0.59 -10.33 1.46
N SER A 21 -0.01 -11.52 1.40
CA SER A 21 -0.68 -12.16 2.55
C SER A 21 0.07 -13.40 3.06
N SER A 22 1.36 -13.51 2.78
CA SER A 22 2.21 -14.58 3.29
C SER A 22 2.34 -14.50 4.81
N THR A 23 2.35 -15.65 5.47
CA THR A 23 2.66 -15.78 6.91
C THR A 23 4.11 -15.39 7.18
N GLU A 24 5.02 -15.69 6.26
CA GLU A 24 6.42 -15.28 6.34
C GLU A 24 6.58 -13.76 6.18
N GLU A 25 7.05 -13.09 7.23
CA GLU A 25 7.26 -11.63 7.27
C GLU A 25 8.19 -11.15 6.15
N SER A 26 9.31 -11.84 5.95
CA SER A 26 10.32 -11.46 4.95
C SER A 26 9.74 -11.49 3.52
N CYS A 27 8.96 -12.51 3.19
CA CYS A 27 8.27 -12.64 1.92
C CYS A 27 7.23 -11.53 1.74
N ARG A 28 6.44 -11.26 2.78
CA ARG A 28 5.40 -10.24 2.76
C ARG A 28 6.00 -8.85 2.55
N ASN A 29 7.00 -8.47 3.35
CA ASN A 29 7.69 -7.18 3.24
C ASN A 29 8.32 -6.99 1.85
N LEU A 30 8.96 -8.03 1.30
CA LEU A 30 9.52 -7.97 -0.05
C LEU A 30 8.42 -7.85 -1.12
N ALA A 31 7.30 -8.56 -0.98
CA ALA A 31 6.17 -8.48 -1.90
C ALA A 31 5.56 -7.07 -1.93
N PHE A 32 5.31 -6.45 -0.76
CA PHE A 32 4.87 -5.05 -0.68
C PHE A 32 5.88 -4.11 -1.33
N THR A 33 7.17 -4.27 -1.04
CA THR A 33 8.24 -3.43 -1.64
C THR A 33 8.25 -3.53 -3.17
N LEU A 34 8.13 -4.75 -3.71
CA LEU A 34 8.15 -4.97 -5.16
C LEU A 34 6.85 -4.49 -5.83
N ALA A 35 5.70 -4.66 -5.18
CA ALA A 35 4.41 -4.14 -5.65
C ALA A 35 4.37 -2.61 -5.68
N LEU A 36 4.81 -1.94 -4.61
CA LEU A 36 4.89 -0.48 -4.62
C LEU A 36 5.86 0.03 -5.69
N ARG A 37 6.99 -0.67 -5.88
CA ARG A 37 7.94 -0.33 -6.95
C ARG A 37 7.36 -0.54 -8.34
N SER A 38 6.57 -1.58 -8.59
CA SER A 38 5.94 -1.78 -9.89
C SER A 38 4.92 -0.66 -10.18
N ILE A 39 4.13 -0.28 -9.18
CA ILE A 39 3.18 0.84 -9.27
C ILE A 39 3.92 2.17 -9.51
N GLN A 40 5.04 2.43 -8.82
CA GLN A 40 5.88 3.60 -9.07
C GLN A 40 6.33 3.71 -10.54
N CYS A 41 6.61 2.57 -11.17
CA CYS A 41 7.08 2.53 -12.54
C CYS A 41 5.93 2.64 -13.55
N ASN A 42 4.75 2.14 -13.19
CA ASN A 42 3.54 2.26 -13.98
C ASN A 42 2.30 2.42 -13.08
N PRO A 43 1.87 3.66 -12.77
CA PRO A 43 0.76 3.91 -11.86
C PRO A 43 -0.58 3.30 -12.30
N SER A 44 -0.76 3.00 -13.60
CA SER A 44 -2.00 2.41 -14.12
C SER A 44 -2.32 1.03 -13.52
N ILE A 45 -1.32 0.30 -13.02
CA ILE A 45 -1.53 -1.02 -12.40
C ILE A 45 -1.93 -0.94 -10.93
N ALA A 46 -1.97 0.26 -10.32
CA ALA A 46 -2.30 0.42 -8.91
C ALA A 46 -3.63 -0.26 -8.57
N ALA A 47 -4.66 -0.02 -9.40
CA ALA A 47 -6.00 -0.57 -9.24
C ALA A 47 -6.00 -2.12 -9.16
N ASP A 48 -5.08 -2.79 -9.86
CA ASP A 48 -4.96 -4.25 -9.83
C ASP A 48 -4.53 -4.76 -8.44
N PHE A 49 -3.70 -3.99 -7.71
CA PHE A 49 -3.23 -4.35 -6.38
C PHE A 49 -4.22 -3.98 -5.25
N LEU A 50 -5.22 -3.13 -5.54
CA LEU A 50 -6.16 -2.63 -4.53
C LEU A 50 -6.94 -3.75 -3.81
N PRO A 51 -7.51 -4.76 -4.49
CA PRO A 51 -8.25 -5.83 -3.82
C PRO A 51 -7.38 -6.61 -2.83
N THR A 52 -6.13 -6.91 -3.21
CA THR A 52 -5.17 -7.59 -2.35
C THR A 52 -4.79 -6.72 -1.15
N PHE A 53 -4.54 -5.43 -1.35
CA PHE A 53 -4.22 -4.52 -0.26
C PHE A 53 -5.37 -4.45 0.76
N MET A 54 -6.62 -4.34 0.27
CA MET A 54 -7.83 -4.36 1.09
C MET A 54 -7.99 -5.68 1.86
N TYR A 55 -7.68 -6.81 1.22
CA TYR A 55 -7.67 -8.10 1.87
C TYR A 55 -6.64 -8.15 3.01
N CYS A 56 -5.41 -7.65 2.78
CA CYS A 56 -4.37 -7.62 3.81
C CYS A 56 -4.78 -6.74 5.00
N LEU A 57 -5.36 -5.56 4.77
CA LEU A 57 -5.91 -4.72 5.84
C LEU A 57 -7.06 -5.40 6.60
N GLY A 58 -7.85 -6.23 5.93
CA GLY A 58 -8.95 -6.98 6.51
C GLY A 58 -8.60 -8.38 7.03
N SER A 59 -7.32 -8.73 7.07
CA SER A 59 -6.88 -10.08 7.44
C SER A 59 -7.18 -10.39 8.91
N ARG A 60 -7.38 -11.68 9.21
CA ARG A 60 -7.44 -12.17 10.59
C ARG A 60 -6.05 -12.26 11.24
N ASP A 61 -5.01 -12.24 10.42
CA ASP A 61 -3.62 -12.25 10.84
C ASP A 61 -3.15 -10.81 11.10
N SER A 62 -2.88 -10.49 12.36
CA SER A 62 -2.44 -9.17 12.80
C SER A 62 -1.11 -8.75 12.18
N GLU A 63 -0.21 -9.68 11.87
CA GLU A 63 1.08 -9.36 11.26
C GLU A 63 0.90 -8.91 9.81
N VAL A 64 -0.02 -9.56 9.08
CA VAL A 64 -0.39 -9.16 7.71
C VAL A 64 -1.03 -7.77 7.71
N VAL A 65 -1.95 -7.52 8.65
CA VAL A 65 -2.59 -6.20 8.83
C VAL A 65 -1.54 -5.14 9.14
N GLN A 66 -0.63 -5.41 10.08
CA GLN A 66 0.41 -4.48 10.48
C GLN A 66 1.34 -4.12 9.32
N THR A 67 1.75 -5.11 8.52
CA THR A 67 2.57 -4.83 7.32
C THR A 67 1.80 -3.99 6.30
N ALA A 68 0.51 -4.27 6.07
CA ALA A 68 -0.31 -3.46 5.17
C ALA A 68 -0.44 -2.00 5.67
N LEU A 69 -0.69 -1.81 6.96
CA LEU A 69 -0.73 -0.48 7.59
C LEU A 69 0.60 0.27 7.43
N ASN A 70 1.73 -0.39 7.64
CA ASN A 70 3.06 0.22 7.48
C ASN A 70 3.34 0.65 6.02
N ASN A 71 2.70 0.02 5.04
CA ASN A 71 2.84 0.36 3.61
C ASN A 71 1.72 1.28 3.09
N LEU A 72 0.75 1.66 3.93
CA LEU A 72 -0.44 2.42 3.56
C LEU A 72 -0.10 3.78 2.94
N ALA A 73 0.75 4.56 3.62
CA ALA A 73 1.17 5.88 3.14
C ALA A 73 1.89 5.79 1.78
N GLY A 74 2.75 4.79 1.63
CA GLY A 74 3.47 4.52 0.38
C GLY A 74 2.53 4.19 -0.77
N TYR A 75 1.49 3.38 -0.54
CA TYR A 75 0.50 3.08 -1.57
C TYR A 75 -0.35 4.31 -1.95
N ILE A 76 -0.82 5.05 -0.94
CA ILE A 76 -1.65 6.26 -1.13
C ILE A 76 -0.92 7.35 -1.90
N LEU A 77 0.38 7.52 -1.66
CA LEU A 77 1.21 8.46 -2.43
C LEU A 77 1.18 8.15 -3.94
N LEU A 78 1.23 6.87 -4.29
CA LEU A 78 1.28 6.42 -5.68
C LEU A 78 -0.09 6.41 -6.35
N CYS A 79 -1.16 6.22 -5.58
CA CYS A 79 -2.52 6.14 -6.08
C CYS A 79 -3.51 6.86 -5.14
N GLN A 80 -3.64 8.17 -5.34
CA GLN A 80 -4.51 9.01 -4.51
C GLN A 80 -6.00 8.76 -4.75
N GLU A 81 -6.38 8.28 -5.93
CA GLU A 81 -7.77 7.98 -6.31
C GLU A 81 -8.44 7.02 -5.31
N HIS A 82 -7.68 6.08 -4.76
CA HIS A 82 -8.17 5.07 -3.82
C HIS A 82 -7.86 5.38 -2.35
N ALA A 83 -7.33 6.58 -2.05
CA ALA A 83 -6.90 6.93 -0.71
C ALA A 83 -8.05 6.93 0.31
N ALA A 84 -9.21 7.47 -0.06
CA ALA A 84 -10.36 7.56 0.83
C ALA A 84 -10.84 6.18 1.31
N VAL A 85 -10.94 5.20 0.39
CA VAL A 85 -11.39 3.86 0.75
C VAL A 85 -10.34 3.11 1.59
N LEU A 86 -9.05 3.31 1.31
CA LEU A 86 -7.96 2.69 2.08
C LEU A 86 -7.86 3.26 3.49
N LEU A 87 -7.96 4.57 3.65
CA LEU A 87 -7.98 5.25 4.95
C LEU A 87 -9.20 4.83 5.77
N HIS A 88 -10.37 4.74 5.12
CA HIS A 88 -11.58 4.25 5.80
C HIS A 88 -11.38 2.82 6.29
N ARG A 89 -10.80 1.94 5.46
CA ARG A 89 -10.52 0.55 5.86
C ARG A 89 -9.53 0.49 7.03
N ALA A 90 -8.44 1.24 6.98
CA ALA A 90 -7.46 1.32 8.07
C ALA A 90 -8.10 1.83 9.38
N PHE A 91 -8.98 2.82 9.30
CA PHE A 91 -9.72 3.33 10.45
C PHE A 91 -10.63 2.26 11.08
N LEU A 92 -11.42 1.53 10.28
CA LEU A 92 -12.28 0.46 10.80
C LEU A 92 -11.46 -0.65 11.47
N VAL A 93 -10.30 -0.99 10.91
CA VAL A 93 -9.37 -1.96 11.51
C VAL A 93 -8.88 -1.49 12.87
N GLY A 94 -8.57 -0.20 13.04
CA GLY A 94 -8.19 0.34 14.35
C GLY A 94 -9.33 0.24 15.38
N ILE A 95 -10.55 0.63 14.97
CA ILE A 95 -11.73 0.62 15.85
C ILE A 95 -12.12 -0.80 16.28
N TYR A 96 -12.19 -1.74 15.34
CA TYR A 96 -12.69 -3.10 15.62
C TYR A 96 -11.60 -4.11 15.98
N GLY A 97 -10.35 -3.87 15.53
CA GLY A 97 -9.22 -4.78 15.72
C GLY A 97 -8.38 -4.51 16.96
N GLN A 98 -8.70 -3.48 17.75
CA GLN A 98 -7.90 -3.04 18.91
C GLN A 98 -6.43 -2.75 18.56
N MET A 99 -6.19 -2.22 17.36
CA MET A 99 -4.86 -1.81 16.90
C MET A 99 -4.78 -0.28 16.87
N ASP A 100 -3.66 0.30 17.29
CA ASP A 100 -3.44 1.72 17.08
C ASP A 100 -2.98 2.00 15.64
N THR A 101 -3.94 2.38 14.80
CA THR A 101 -3.71 2.75 13.39
C THR A 101 -3.47 4.25 13.20
N SER A 102 -3.53 5.04 14.29
CA SER A 102 -3.39 6.49 14.26
C SER A 102 -2.10 6.99 13.61
N PRO A 103 -0.91 6.40 13.87
CA PRO A 103 0.32 6.89 13.26
C PRO A 103 0.33 6.69 11.73
N GLN A 104 -0.12 5.54 11.23
CA GLN A 104 -0.13 5.23 9.80
C GLN A 104 -1.17 6.06 9.04
N ILE A 105 -2.36 6.27 9.64
CA ILE A 105 -3.38 7.16 9.07
C ILE A 105 -2.87 8.60 9.02
N SER A 106 -2.25 9.08 10.10
CA SER A 106 -1.70 10.42 10.17
C SER A 106 -0.59 10.65 9.15
N GLU A 107 0.29 9.66 8.95
CA GLU A 107 1.34 9.71 7.95
C GLU A 107 0.77 9.77 6.52
N ALA A 108 -0.22 8.92 6.21
CA ALA A 108 -0.88 8.94 4.91
C ALA A 108 -1.58 10.27 4.62
N LEU A 109 -2.23 10.87 5.62
CA LEU A 109 -2.86 12.20 5.48
C LEU A 109 -1.82 13.31 5.26
N LYS A 110 -0.68 13.27 5.96
CA LYS A 110 0.41 14.23 5.74
C LYS A 110 0.94 14.17 4.31
N VAL A 111 1.12 12.97 3.78
CA VAL A 111 1.61 12.75 2.42
C VAL A 111 0.63 13.29 1.38
N LEU A 112 -0.68 13.05 1.55
CA LEU A 112 -1.72 13.63 0.70
C LEU A 112 -1.72 15.15 0.72
N HIS A 113 -1.56 15.75 1.91
CA HIS A 113 -1.51 17.20 2.05
C HIS A 113 -0.27 17.81 1.39
N MET A 114 0.91 17.19 1.57
CA MET A 114 2.14 17.63 0.92
C MET A 114 2.03 17.60 -0.61
N GLU A 115 1.46 16.53 -1.17
CA GLU A 115 1.22 16.42 -2.62
C GLU A 115 0.27 17.50 -3.14
N ALA A 116 -0.78 17.86 -2.38
CA ALA A 116 -1.68 18.94 -2.74
C ALA A 116 -0.96 20.29 -2.81
N ILE A 117 -0.11 20.61 -1.82
CA ILE A 117 0.69 21.85 -1.79
C ILE A 117 1.70 21.89 -2.94
N VAL A 118 2.36 20.78 -3.27
CA VAL A 118 3.33 20.74 -4.38
C VAL A 118 2.66 20.99 -5.73
N ARG A 119 1.42 20.54 -5.92
CA ARG A 119 0.63 20.79 -7.14
C ARG A 119 0.23 22.26 -7.25
N GLU A 120 -0.21 22.87 -6.15
CA GLU A 120 -0.60 24.29 -6.10
C GLU A 120 0.58 25.23 -6.41
N ASN A 121 1.81 24.89 -6.02
CA ASN A 121 3.01 25.69 -6.33
C ASN A 121 3.55 25.51 -7.76
N ARG A 122 2.99 24.60 -8.57
CA ARG A 122 3.39 24.37 -9.96
C ARG A 122 2.47 25.06 -10.98
N GLU A 123 1.35 25.61 -10.52
CA GLU A 123 0.39 26.40 -11.30
C GLU A 123 0.66 27.91 -11.13
#